data_AF-X1LYP9-F1
#
_entry.id   AF-X1LYP9-F1
#
_cell.length_a   1.000
_cell.length_b   1.000
_cell.length_c   1.000
_cell.angle_alpha   90.00
_cell.angle_beta   90.00
_cell.angle_gamma   90.00
#
_symmetry.space_group_name_H-M   'P 1'
#
loop_
_entity.id
_entity.type
_entity.pdbx_description
1 polymer ?
#
loop_
_entity_poly.entity_id
_entity_poly.type
_entity_poly.pdbx_seq_one_letter_code
_entity_poly.pdbx_strand_id
1 'polypeptide(L)'
;HYVKAADFIKEEEHPALAVRRKPNSSIAIATKMVKTGEADGLLGATATGALVTSAMQFLGMIDGIQRPVIGGVLSSVAPKTAIFDLGVNVDCKPRHLLTFAIIGTVYAKIFLNIANPTVALLNIGKEEDKGSQLVRE
;
A
#
# COMPACT_ATOMS: atom_id res chain seq x y z
N HIS A 1 -4.65 -25.92 5.14
CA HIS A 1 -3.17 -25.99 5.22
C HIS A 1 -2.73 -25.11 6.39
N TYR A 2 -1.83 -25.57 7.26
CA TYR A 2 -1.32 -24.80 8.39
C TYR A 2 0.21 -24.78 8.33
N VAL A 3 0.81 -23.61 8.48
CA VAL A 3 2.27 -23.42 8.49
C VAL A 3 2.69 -22.87 9.83
N LYS A 4 3.66 -23.52 10.48
CA LYS A 4 4.20 -23.07 11.77
C LYS A 4 5.11 -21.85 11.55
N ALA A 5 4.90 -20.81 12.36
CA ALA A 5 5.81 -19.69 12.50
C ALA A 5 6.49 -19.75 13.87
N ALA A 6 7.79 -19.45 13.93
CA ALA A 6 8.55 -19.48 15.19
C ALA A 6 8.43 -18.17 15.98
N ASP A 7 8.02 -17.08 15.32
CA ASP A 7 7.97 -15.73 15.90
C ASP A 7 6.84 -14.91 15.27
N PHE A 8 6.58 -13.75 15.83
CA PHE A 8 5.72 -12.70 15.28
C PHE A 8 6.33 -11.32 15.56
N ILE A 9 5.94 -10.33 14.76
CA ILE A 9 6.40 -8.95 14.96
C ILE A 9 5.39 -8.25 15.86
N LYS A 10 5.87 -7.68 16.97
CA LYS A 10 5.07 -6.85 17.88
C LYS A 10 4.93 -5.44 17.34
N GLU A 11 3.90 -4.73 17.78
CA GLU A 11 3.59 -3.38 17.25
C GLU A 11 4.66 -2.34 17.61
N GLU A 12 5.34 -2.50 18.75
CA GLU A 12 6.34 -1.55 19.23
C GLU A 12 7.72 -1.74 18.57
N GLU A 13 7.90 -2.82 17.80
CA GLU A 13 9.17 -3.09 17.12
C GLU A 13 9.31 -2.22 15.87
N HIS A 14 10.51 -1.67 15.66
CA HIS A 14 10.80 -0.94 14.43
C HIS A 14 10.65 -1.88 13.21
N PRO A 15 9.71 -1.61 12.27
CA PRO A 15 9.29 -2.59 11.27
C PRO A 15 10.43 -3.19 10.43
N ALA A 16 11.29 -2.33 9.87
CA ALA A 16 12.39 -2.78 9.03
C ALA A 16 13.42 -3.64 9.76
N LEU A 17 13.68 -3.35 11.04
CA LEU A 17 14.60 -4.14 11.85
C LEU A 17 13.95 -5.46 12.26
N ALA A 18 12.67 -5.44 12.61
CA ALA A 18 11.92 -6.61 13.02
C ALA A 18 11.84 -7.66 11.90
N VAL A 19 11.43 -7.25 10.68
CA VAL A 19 11.36 -8.16 9.53
C VAL A 19 12.73 -8.76 9.21
N ARG A 20 13.80 -7.94 9.26
CA ARG A 20 15.16 -8.40 9.00
C ARG A 20 15.68 -9.38 10.07
N ARG A 21 15.39 -9.12 11.35
CA ARG A 21 15.85 -9.95 12.49
C ARG A 21 15.02 -11.21 12.67
N LYS A 22 13.75 -11.20 12.24
CA LYS A 22 12.80 -12.30 12.38
C LYS A 22 12.35 -12.81 11.01
N PRO A 23 13.26 -13.39 10.19
CA PRO A 23 12.93 -13.86 8.84
C PRO A 23 11.93 -15.04 8.83
N ASN A 24 11.68 -15.64 10.00
CA ASN A 24 10.71 -16.74 10.21
C ASN A 24 9.50 -16.30 11.06
N SER A 25 9.25 -14.98 11.11
CA SER A 25 8.00 -14.45 11.66
C SER A 25 6.80 -14.85 10.79
N SER A 26 5.61 -14.92 11.38
CA SER A 26 4.37 -15.26 10.68
C SER A 26 4.18 -14.44 9.39
N ILE A 27 4.44 -13.13 9.44
CA ILE A 27 4.30 -12.27 8.26
C ILE A 27 5.38 -12.52 7.20
N ALA A 28 6.62 -12.79 7.60
CA ALA A 28 7.70 -13.09 6.67
C ALA A 28 7.48 -14.44 5.96
N ILE A 29 6.99 -15.46 6.69
CA ILE A 29 6.63 -16.76 6.12
C ILE A 29 5.48 -16.59 5.12
N ALA A 30 4.39 -15.94 5.52
CA ALA A 30 3.24 -15.71 4.64
C ALA A 30 3.64 -14.96 3.36
N THR A 31 4.51 -13.96 3.46
CA THR A 31 5.00 -13.21 2.31
C THR A 31 5.87 -14.06 1.39
N LYS A 32 6.72 -14.94 1.94
CA LYS A 32 7.52 -15.88 1.15
C LYS A 32 6.68 -16.93 0.44
N MET A 33 5.57 -17.37 1.05
CA MET A 33 4.62 -18.27 0.40
C MET A 33 3.99 -17.60 -0.83
N VAL A 34 3.66 -16.32 -0.74
CA VAL A 34 3.19 -15.55 -1.92
C VAL A 34 4.31 -15.44 -2.96
N LYS A 35 5.54 -15.17 -2.55
CA LYS A 35 6.69 -15.08 -3.46
C LYS A 35 6.95 -16.38 -4.24
N THR A 36 6.69 -17.52 -3.61
CA THR A 36 6.96 -18.87 -4.16
C THR A 36 5.76 -19.45 -4.91
N GLY A 37 4.63 -18.75 -4.95
CA GLY A 37 3.42 -19.20 -5.63
C GLY A 37 2.59 -20.21 -4.84
N GLU A 38 2.88 -20.41 -3.55
CA GLU A 38 2.06 -21.24 -2.66
C GLU A 38 0.75 -20.53 -2.24
N ALA A 39 0.68 -19.20 -2.43
CA ALA A 39 -0.51 -18.38 -2.20
C ALA A 39 -0.55 -17.19 -3.17
N ASP A 40 -1.75 -16.71 -3.51
CA ASP A 40 -1.93 -15.56 -4.42
C ASP A 40 -1.81 -14.20 -3.72
N GLY A 41 -1.93 -14.17 -2.40
CA GLY A 41 -1.90 -12.96 -1.60
C GLY A 41 -1.83 -13.26 -0.11
N LEU A 42 -1.71 -12.21 0.69
CA LEU A 42 -1.65 -12.32 2.14
C LEU A 42 -2.53 -11.26 2.82
N LEU A 43 -3.04 -11.63 3.99
CA LEU A 43 -3.84 -10.78 4.87
C LEU A 43 -3.29 -10.95 6.29
N GLY A 44 -3.21 -9.86 7.05
CA GLY A 44 -2.79 -9.93 8.44
C GLY A 44 -3.23 -8.71 9.25
N ALA A 45 -3.71 -8.96 10.46
CA ALA A 45 -3.90 -7.95 11.50
C ALA A 45 -2.57 -7.75 12.25
N THR A 46 -1.62 -7.10 11.57
CA THR A 46 -0.27 -6.81 12.10
C THR A 46 0.03 -5.32 11.93
N ALA A 47 1.11 -4.84 12.54
CA ALA A 47 1.58 -3.49 12.33
C ALA A 47 1.76 -3.22 10.83
N THR A 48 1.06 -2.20 10.31
CA THR A 48 1.05 -1.86 8.89
C THR A 48 2.46 -1.72 8.30
N GLY A 49 3.37 -1.09 9.05
CA GLY A 49 4.76 -0.95 8.64
C GLY A 49 5.47 -2.29 8.47
N ALA A 50 5.18 -3.29 9.31
CA ALA A 50 5.78 -4.62 9.21
C ALA A 50 5.26 -5.38 7.99
N LEU A 51 3.96 -5.28 7.71
CA LEU A 51 3.33 -5.82 6.50
C LEU A 51 3.98 -5.24 5.24
N VAL A 52 4.04 -3.91 5.11
CA VAL A 52 4.64 -3.22 3.95
C VAL A 52 6.11 -3.58 3.82
N THR A 53 6.87 -3.54 4.91
CA THR A 53 8.30 -3.84 4.86
C THR A 53 8.55 -5.29 4.44
N SER A 54 7.74 -6.23 4.93
CA SER A 54 7.83 -7.64 4.53
C SER A 54 7.53 -7.80 3.03
N ALA A 55 6.44 -7.21 2.54
CA ALA A 55 6.08 -7.23 1.13
C ALA A 55 7.19 -6.65 0.24
N MET A 56 7.71 -5.47 0.58
CA MET A 56 8.81 -4.86 -0.17
C MET A 56 10.07 -5.71 -0.16
N GLN A 57 10.40 -6.33 0.98
CA GLN A 57 11.62 -7.13 1.12
C GLN A 57 11.56 -8.44 0.34
N PHE A 58 10.41 -9.13 0.33
CA PHE A 58 10.31 -10.48 -0.23
C PHE A 58 9.58 -10.54 -1.58
N LEU A 59 8.55 -9.73 -1.81
CA LEU A 59 7.85 -9.67 -3.09
C LEU A 59 8.56 -8.73 -4.07
N GLY A 60 9.02 -7.58 -3.56
CA GLY A 60 9.55 -6.48 -4.35
C GLY A 60 8.45 -5.53 -4.82
N MET A 61 8.82 -4.62 -5.72
CA MET A 61 7.90 -3.67 -6.35
C MET A 61 7.58 -4.14 -7.78
N ILE A 62 6.40 -3.77 -8.27
CA ILE A 62 6.09 -3.88 -9.69
C ILE A 62 6.99 -2.92 -10.48
N ASP A 63 7.52 -3.36 -11.61
CA ASP A 63 8.38 -2.54 -12.47
C ASP A 63 7.72 -1.19 -12.81
N GLY A 64 8.49 -0.12 -12.63
CA GLY A 64 8.02 1.26 -12.80
C GLY A 64 7.34 1.87 -11.57
N ILE A 65 6.90 1.08 -10.59
CA ILE A 65 6.33 1.58 -9.32
C ILE A 65 7.43 1.75 -8.28
N GLN A 66 7.70 3.00 -7.90
CA GLN A 66 8.84 3.34 -7.02
C GLN A 66 8.51 3.29 -5.53
N ARG A 67 7.23 3.43 -5.17
CA ARG A 67 6.77 3.52 -3.78
C ARG A 67 5.57 2.60 -3.57
N PRO A 68 5.50 1.85 -2.46
CA PRO A 68 4.28 1.15 -2.10
C PRO A 68 3.18 2.18 -1.83
N VAL A 69 1.93 1.75 -1.97
CA VAL A 69 0.77 2.57 -1.65
C VAL A 69 -0.19 1.75 -0.81
N ILE A 70 -0.78 2.40 0.20
CA ILE A 70 -1.88 1.85 0.98
C ILE A 70 -3.09 2.71 0.68
N GLY A 71 -4.21 2.05 0.39
CA GLY A 71 -5.44 2.73 0.07
C GLY A 71 -6.63 1.78 0.11
N GLY A 72 -7.81 2.35 -0.07
CA GLY A 72 -9.05 1.62 -0.01
C GLY A 72 -10.26 2.53 -0.14
N VAL A 73 -11.44 1.92 -0.07
CA VAL A 73 -12.73 2.59 -0.21
C VAL A 73 -13.04 3.42 1.03
N LEU A 74 -13.57 4.62 0.83
CA LEU A 74 -14.15 5.47 1.87
C LEU A 74 -15.57 5.01 2.21
N SER A 75 -15.73 3.73 2.57
CA SER A 75 -16.98 2.96 2.52
C SER A 75 -18.20 3.59 3.19
N SER A 76 -18.03 4.36 4.27
CA SER A 76 -19.14 4.99 4.99
C SER A 76 -19.58 6.33 4.41
N VAL A 77 -18.64 7.16 3.96
CA VAL A 77 -18.91 8.54 3.52
C VAL A 77 -18.98 8.67 2.00
N ALA A 78 -18.28 7.80 1.27
CA ALA A 78 -18.19 7.82 -0.17
C ALA A 78 -17.85 6.39 -0.69
N PRO A 79 -18.83 5.47 -0.72
CA PRO A 79 -18.61 4.05 -1.04
C PRO A 79 -18.13 3.77 -2.47
N LYS A 80 -18.20 4.76 -3.35
CA LYS A 80 -17.68 4.70 -4.74
C LYS A 80 -16.37 5.49 -4.92
N THR A 81 -15.75 5.88 -3.81
CA THR A 81 -14.50 6.64 -3.81
C THR A 81 -13.44 5.86 -3.05
N ALA A 82 -12.27 5.73 -3.65
CA ALA A 82 -11.09 5.18 -3.00
C ALA A 82 -10.02 6.27 -2.86
N ILE A 83 -9.26 6.21 -1.78
CA ILE A 83 -8.15 7.09 -1.49
C ILE A 83 -6.87 6.26 -1.37
N PHE A 84 -5.77 6.80 -1.89
CA PHE A 84 -4.48 6.11 -1.98
C PHE A 84 -3.37 7.01 -1.43
N ASP A 85 -2.43 6.37 -0.72
CA ASP A 85 -1.36 6.95 0.10
C ASP A 85 -1.83 7.42 1.48
N LEU A 86 -2.38 6.48 2.27
CA LEU A 86 -2.82 6.69 3.65
C LEU A 86 -1.66 6.55 4.66
N GLY A 87 -0.57 7.29 4.43
CA GLY A 87 0.52 7.41 5.41
C GLY A 87 1.63 6.35 5.31
N VAL A 88 1.74 5.66 4.17
CA VAL A 88 2.89 4.77 3.91
C VAL A 88 4.11 5.53 3.40
N ASN A 89 3.89 6.68 2.75
CA ASN A 89 4.93 7.60 2.33
C ASN A 89 4.80 8.91 3.12
N VAL A 90 5.92 9.35 3.73
CA VAL A 90 5.98 10.67 4.39
C VAL A 90 6.21 11.76 3.36
N ASP A 91 7.15 11.53 2.44
CA ASP A 91 7.49 12.46 1.36
C ASP A 91 7.24 11.82 0.00
N CYS A 92 6.52 12.56 -0.84
CA CYS A 92 6.23 12.18 -2.21
C CYS A 92 6.82 13.19 -3.20
N LYS A 93 7.09 12.71 -4.42
CA LYS A 93 7.39 13.54 -5.60
C LYS A 93 6.14 13.54 -6.49
N PRO A 94 5.93 14.54 -7.37
CA PRO A 94 4.77 14.60 -8.26
C PRO A 94 4.51 13.29 -9.02
N ARG A 95 5.58 12.68 -9.56
CA ARG A 95 5.50 11.37 -10.24
C ARG A 95 4.96 10.21 -9.39
N HIS A 96 5.10 10.27 -8.06
CA HIS A 96 4.52 9.26 -7.17
C HIS A 96 3.00 9.43 -7.12
N LEU A 97 2.50 10.67 -7.06
CA LEU A 97 1.06 10.96 -7.08
C LEU A 97 0.42 10.48 -8.38
N LEU A 98 1.09 10.68 -9.52
CA LEU A 98 0.67 10.11 -10.80
C LEU A 98 0.58 8.58 -10.74
N THR A 99 1.57 7.93 -10.14
CA THR A 99 1.57 6.47 -9.96
C THR A 99 0.40 6.01 -9.09
N PHE A 100 0.10 6.73 -8.00
CA PHE A 100 -1.03 6.42 -7.12
C PHE A 100 -2.38 6.61 -7.83
N ALA A 101 -2.51 7.65 -8.67
CA ALA A 101 -3.68 7.86 -9.51
C ALA A 101 -3.91 6.70 -10.51
N ILE A 102 -2.84 6.18 -11.11
CA ILE A 102 -2.91 5.02 -12.01
C ILE A 102 -3.37 3.77 -11.24
N ILE A 103 -2.75 3.48 -10.09
CA ILE A 103 -3.14 2.36 -9.23
C ILE A 103 -4.61 2.47 -8.82
N GLY A 104 -5.03 3.67 -8.37
CA GLY A 104 -6.41 3.91 -7.95
C GLY A 104 -7.42 3.80 -9.09
N THR A 105 -7.05 4.22 -10.30
CA THR A 105 -7.87 4.05 -11.51
C THR A 105 -8.11 2.58 -11.83
N VAL A 106 -7.06 1.75 -11.78
CA VAL A 106 -7.16 0.30 -11.99
C VAL A 106 -8.00 -0.34 -10.88
N TYR A 107 -7.75 0.05 -9.62
CA TYR A 107 -8.53 -0.43 -8.48
C TYR A 107 -10.02 -0.11 -8.61
N ALA A 108 -10.38 1.12 -8.96
CA ALA A 108 -11.77 1.54 -9.11
C ALA A 108 -12.49 0.79 -10.25
N LYS A 109 -11.79 0.52 -11.36
CA LYS A 109 -12.33 -0.28 -12.45
C LYS A 109 -12.61 -1.72 -12.02
N ILE A 110 -11.64 -2.36 -11.37
CA ILE A 110 -11.72 -3.78 -11.02
C ILE A 110 -12.63 -4.02 -9.81
N PHE A 111 -12.42 -3.29 -8.72
CA PHE A 111 -13.06 -3.58 -7.43
C PHE A 111 -14.33 -2.75 -7.17
N LEU A 112 -14.48 -1.58 -7.80
CA LEU A 112 -15.66 -0.73 -7.64
C LEU A 112 -16.59 -0.73 -8.86
N ASN A 113 -16.20 -1.45 -9.92
CA ASN A 113 -16.94 -1.56 -11.18
C ASN A 113 -17.27 -0.19 -11.81
N ILE A 114 -16.32 0.75 -11.75
CA ILE A 114 -16.45 2.09 -12.34
C ILE A 114 -15.66 2.12 -13.64
N ALA A 115 -16.35 2.04 -14.79
CA ALA A 115 -15.72 1.96 -16.10
C ALA A 115 -14.82 3.17 -16.43
N ASN A 116 -15.26 4.38 -16.06
CA ASN A 116 -14.55 5.64 -16.28
C ASN A 116 -14.40 6.39 -14.95
N PRO A 117 -13.46 5.99 -14.08
CA PRO A 117 -13.29 6.61 -12.78
C PRO A 117 -12.71 8.01 -12.93
N THR A 118 -13.26 8.97 -12.19
CA THR A 118 -12.68 10.30 -12.05
C THR A 118 -11.52 10.25 -11.07
N VAL A 119 -10.39 10.83 -11.46
CA VAL A 119 -9.23 11.02 -10.58
C VAL A 119 -9.26 12.44 -10.04
N ALA A 120 -9.05 12.59 -8.74
CA ALA A 120 -8.94 13.89 -8.07
C ALA A 120 -7.67 13.92 -7.21
N LEU A 121 -7.03 15.08 -7.17
CA LEU A 121 -5.92 15.35 -6.26
C LEU A 121 -6.45 16.06 -5.02
N LEU A 122 -6.18 15.50 -3.84
CA LEU A 122 -6.56 16.15 -2.59
C LEU A 122 -5.74 17.43 -2.42
N ASN A 123 -6.43 18.55 -2.27
CA ASN A 123 -5.81 19.87 -2.19
C ASN A 123 -6.61 20.76 -1.22
N ILE A 124 -6.02 21.90 -0.83
CA ILE A 124 -6.63 22.88 0.09
C ILE A 124 -7.68 23.78 -0.58
N GLY A 125 -7.89 23.64 -1.89
CA GLY A 125 -8.86 24.40 -2.67
C GLY A 125 -9.03 23.83 -4.07
N LYS A 126 -9.95 24.43 -4.85
CA LYS A 126 -10.31 23.96 -6.19
C LYS A 126 -9.44 24.60 -7.28
N GLU A 127 -8.90 25.77 -6.99
CA GLU A 127 -8.10 26.59 -7.89
C GLU A 127 -6.71 25.98 -8.13
N GLU A 128 -6.19 26.06 -9.35
CA GLU A 128 -4.94 25.40 -9.78
C GLU A 128 -3.70 25.91 -9.04
N ASP A 129 -3.73 27.15 -8.56
CA ASP A 129 -2.61 27.81 -7.88
C ASP A 129 -2.52 27.49 -6.39
N LYS A 130 -3.52 26.81 -5.82
CA LYS A 130 -3.57 26.44 -4.41
C LYS A 130 -2.84 25.14 -4.11
N GLY A 131 -2.35 25.06 -2.87
CA GLY A 131 -1.66 23.90 -2.35
C GLY A 131 -0.16 24.05 -2.25
N SER A 132 0.50 22.99 -1.81
CA SER A 132 1.96 22.91 -1.75
C SER A 132 2.58 22.83 -3.15
N GLN A 133 3.90 22.96 -3.23
CA GLN A 133 4.62 22.75 -4.49
C GLN A 133 4.36 21.35 -5.07
N LEU A 134 4.36 20.32 -4.22
CA LEU A 134 4.11 18.94 -4.62
C LEU A 134 2.77 18.72 -5.34
N VAL A 135 1.70 19.42 -4.94
CA VAL A 135 0.37 19.22 -5.53
C VAL A 135 0.10 20.12 -6.74
N ARG A 136 0.97 21.11 -6.99
CA ARG A 136 0.87 22.02 -8.15
C ARG A 136 1.73 21.58 -9.34
N GLU A 137 2.77 20.80 -9.08
CA GLU A 137 3.63 20.14 -10.08
C GLU A 137 3.07 18.80 -10.52
#